data_AF-A0A3B8S0N2-F1
#
_entry.id   AF-A0A3B8S0N2-F1
#
_cell.length_a   1.000
_cell.length_b   1.000
_cell.length_c   1.000
_cell.angle_alpha   90.00
_cell.angle_beta   90.00
_cell.angle_gamma   90.00
#
_symmetry.space_group_name_H-M   'P 1'
#
loop_
_entity.id
_entity.type
_entity.pdbx_description
1 polymer ?
#
loop_
_entity_poly.entity_id
_entity_poly.type
_entity_poly.pdbx_seq_one_letter_code
_entity_poly.pdbx_strand_id
1 'polypeptide(L)'
;MKTRIITAFLCVALASCASQETPRDVDTVSSDKITTLFPPKVTKADENGLSIRFAEVSMGFDATCNPFRSFSDKRNDCNELPESVKTLALDHCEKHGKKAVFMGNKTNIVQMTVSKFTCQDKD
;
A
#
# COMPACT_ATOMS: atom_id res chain seq x y z
N MET A 1 9.91 46.10 -35.85
CA MET A 1 9.24 45.73 -34.58
C MET A 1 9.11 44.21 -34.58
N LYS A 2 10.08 43.40 -34.12
CA LYS A 2 10.42 43.04 -32.73
C LYS A 2 9.20 42.74 -31.84
N THR A 3 8.66 41.52 -31.94
CA THR A 3 8.07 40.83 -30.78
C THR A 3 8.32 39.33 -30.91
N ARG A 4 9.20 38.80 -30.06
CA ARG A 4 9.47 37.37 -29.90
C ARG A 4 8.35 36.79 -29.03
N ILE A 5 7.60 35.82 -29.53
CA ILE A 5 6.73 34.98 -28.70
C ILE A 5 7.30 33.56 -28.77
N ILE A 6 8.36 33.35 -27.98
CA ILE A 6 8.90 32.02 -27.66
C ILE A 6 8.89 31.94 -26.14
N THR A 7 7.73 31.71 -25.54
CA THR A 7 7.64 31.40 -24.12
C THR A 7 6.26 30.84 -23.81
N ALA A 8 6.20 29.52 -23.63
CA ALA A 8 5.32 28.80 -22.70
C ALA A 8 5.02 27.38 -23.21
N PHE A 9 6.06 26.55 -23.36
CA PHE A 9 5.86 25.10 -23.56
C PHE A 9 6.88 24.26 -22.77
N LEU A 10 7.29 24.77 -21.60
CA LEU A 10 8.33 24.15 -20.79
C LEU A 10 8.03 24.29 -19.30
N CYS A 11 6.94 23.68 -18.81
CA CYS A 11 6.67 23.56 -17.37
C CYS A 11 5.74 22.39 -16.95
N VAL A 12 5.56 21.34 -17.76
CA VAL A 12 4.70 20.19 -17.38
C VAL A 12 5.49 18.90 -17.08
N ALA A 13 6.82 18.97 -17.03
CA ALA A 13 7.67 17.80 -16.77
C ALA A 13 8.05 17.59 -15.28
N LEU A 14 7.36 18.24 -14.32
CA LEU A 14 7.66 18.17 -12.89
C LEU A 14 6.40 17.97 -12.04
N ALA A 15 5.60 16.94 -12.29
CA ALA A 15 4.54 16.54 -11.36
C ALA A 15 4.12 15.08 -11.51
N SER A 16 5.08 14.16 -11.59
CA SER A 16 4.79 12.75 -11.35
C SER A 16 5.94 12.08 -10.61
N CYS A 17 6.36 12.68 -9.49
CA CYS A 17 6.67 11.84 -8.34
C CYS A 17 5.34 11.17 -7.96
N ALA A 18 4.97 10.10 -8.67
CA ALA A 18 3.90 9.22 -8.22
C ALA A 18 4.28 8.87 -6.79
N SER A 19 3.45 9.29 -5.83
CA SER A 19 3.65 9.03 -4.40
C SER A 19 3.79 7.52 -4.23
N GLN A 20 5.03 7.04 -4.33
CA GLN A 20 5.35 5.64 -4.24
C GLN A 20 5.39 5.39 -2.76
N GLU A 21 4.25 4.90 -2.27
CA GLU A 21 4.08 4.52 -0.88
C GLU A 21 5.31 3.75 -0.39
N THR A 22 5.84 4.16 0.76
CA THR A 22 7.05 3.55 1.34
C THR A 22 6.80 2.07 1.59
N PRO A 23 7.48 1.15 0.89
CA PRO A 23 7.32 -0.28 1.13
C PRO A 23 7.72 -0.63 2.57
N ARG A 24 7.02 -1.59 3.17
CA ARG A 24 7.30 -2.06 4.54
C ARG A 24 7.27 -3.57 4.60
N ASP A 25 8.17 -4.18 5.35
CA ASP A 25 8.11 -5.63 5.58
C ASP A 25 6.81 -5.97 6.33
N VAL A 26 6.09 -6.99 5.87
CA VAL A 26 4.75 -7.32 6.41
C VAL A 26 4.79 -7.59 7.91
N ASP A 27 5.88 -8.19 8.40
CA ASP A 27 6.09 -8.51 9.82
C ASP A 27 6.18 -7.26 10.71
N THR A 28 6.51 -6.10 10.14
CA THR A 28 6.70 -4.85 10.88
C THR A 28 5.43 -4.00 10.99
N VAL A 29 4.39 -4.33 10.22
CA VAL A 29 3.14 -3.56 10.20
C VAL A 29 2.28 -3.96 11.41
N SER A 30 1.61 -3.03 12.08
CA SER A 30 0.70 -3.36 13.20
C SER A 30 -0.58 -4.07 12.73
N SER A 31 -1.19 -4.84 13.63
CA SER A 31 -2.55 -5.40 13.47
C SER A 31 -3.45 -5.12 14.67
N ASP A 32 -3.02 -4.30 15.62
CA ASP A 32 -3.65 -4.19 16.94
C ASP A 32 -5.02 -3.52 16.91
N LYS A 33 -5.23 -2.58 15.98
CA LYS A 33 -6.42 -1.73 15.92
C LYS A 33 -7.25 -1.95 14.67
N ILE A 34 -6.99 -3.03 13.93
CA ILE A 34 -7.67 -3.33 12.67
C ILE A 34 -8.10 -4.80 12.60
N THR A 35 -9.29 -5.04 12.07
CA THR A 35 -9.78 -6.40 11.83
C THR A 35 -10.61 -6.48 10.57
N THR A 36 -10.68 -7.66 9.96
CA THR A 36 -11.55 -7.93 8.81
C THR A 36 -12.99 -8.23 9.24
N LEU A 37 -13.97 -7.63 8.57
CA LEU A 37 -15.39 -7.95 8.76
C LEU A 37 -15.80 -9.31 8.16
N PHE A 38 -15.14 -9.68 7.06
CA PHE A 38 -15.36 -10.94 6.34
C PHE A 38 -14.02 -11.52 5.93
N PRO A 39 -13.94 -12.83 5.62
CA PRO A 39 -12.71 -13.44 5.14
C PRO A 39 -12.10 -12.67 3.96
N PRO A 40 -10.80 -12.31 4.02
CA PRO A 40 -10.13 -11.61 2.93
C PRO A 40 -10.07 -12.49 1.67
N LYS A 41 -10.12 -11.86 0.49
CA LYS A 41 -10.07 -12.53 -0.81
C LYS A 41 -8.82 -12.14 -1.58
N VAL A 42 -8.02 -13.13 -1.97
CA VAL A 42 -6.93 -12.94 -2.93
C VAL A 42 -7.53 -12.64 -4.31
N THR A 43 -7.17 -11.50 -4.89
CA THR A 43 -7.70 -11.02 -6.17
C THR A 43 -6.71 -11.16 -7.33
N LYS A 44 -5.41 -11.14 -7.02
CA LYS A 44 -4.31 -11.41 -7.94
C LYS A 44 -3.19 -12.07 -7.13
N ALA A 45 -2.51 -13.05 -7.72
CA ALA A 45 -1.38 -13.71 -7.11
C ALA A 45 -0.50 -14.33 -8.20
N ASP A 46 0.80 -14.13 -8.06
CA ASP A 46 1.87 -14.77 -8.84
C ASP A 46 3.12 -14.92 -7.95
N GLU A 47 4.19 -15.46 -8.51
CA GLU A 47 5.46 -15.68 -7.79
C GLU A 47 6.15 -14.39 -7.28
N ASN A 48 5.73 -13.23 -7.77
CA ASN A 48 6.32 -11.93 -7.47
C ASN A 48 5.44 -11.10 -6.53
N GLY A 49 4.21 -11.52 -6.24
CA GLY A 49 3.36 -10.83 -5.30
C GLY A 49 1.89 -11.24 -5.34
N LEU A 50 1.10 -10.51 -4.56
CA LEU A 50 -0.33 -10.72 -4.48
C LEU A 50 -1.10 -9.44 -4.12
N SER A 51 -2.40 -9.45 -4.39
CA SER A 51 -3.32 -8.38 -4.01
C SER A 51 -4.50 -8.98 -3.26
N ILE A 52 -4.73 -8.51 -2.04
CA ILE A 52 -5.75 -9.03 -1.14
C ILE A 52 -6.82 -7.96 -0.95
N ARG A 53 -8.08 -8.31 -1.24
CA ARG A 53 -9.25 -7.45 -1.04
C ARG A 53 -10.00 -7.86 0.21
N PHE A 54 -10.37 -6.91 1.04
CA PHE A 54 -11.09 -7.17 2.29
C PHE A 54 -11.91 -5.96 2.71
N ALA A 55 -12.93 -6.24 3.53
CA ALA A 55 -13.65 -5.22 4.28
C ALA A 55 -13.09 -5.22 5.70
N GLU A 56 -12.83 -4.05 6.25
CA GLU A 56 -12.18 -3.86 7.55
C GLU A 56 -12.97 -2.90 8.43
N VAL A 57 -12.71 -3.01 9.74
CA VAL A 57 -12.95 -1.94 10.70
C VAL A 57 -11.61 -1.62 11.34
N SER A 58 -11.26 -0.34 11.38
CA SER A 58 -10.06 0.17 12.03
C SER A 58 -10.41 1.21 13.10
N MET A 59 -9.73 1.16 14.24
CA MET A 59 -9.84 2.12 15.34
C MET A 59 -8.78 3.22 15.27
N GLY A 60 -7.96 3.28 14.21
CA GLY A 60 -6.99 4.36 14.02
C GLY A 60 -5.83 4.00 13.10
N PHE A 61 -4.69 4.65 13.34
CA PHE A 61 -3.46 4.45 12.56
C PHE A 61 -2.49 3.50 13.25
N ASP A 62 -1.59 2.96 12.46
CA ASP A 62 -0.40 2.25 12.92
C ASP A 62 0.37 3.09 13.96
N ALA A 63 0.96 2.44 14.97
CA ALA A 63 1.68 3.12 16.06
C ALA A 63 2.88 3.96 15.57
N THR A 64 3.43 3.61 14.40
CA THR A 64 4.55 4.33 13.76
C THR A 64 4.10 5.56 12.96
N CYS A 65 2.79 5.76 12.80
CA CYS A 65 2.23 6.89 12.07
C CYS A 65 2.37 8.22 12.81
N ASN A 66 2.68 9.28 12.06
CA ASN A 66 2.41 10.65 12.51
C ASN A 66 1.07 11.14 11.90
N PRO A 67 -0.04 11.16 12.68
CA PRO A 67 -1.36 11.50 12.17
C PRO A 67 -1.54 12.99 11.85
N PHE A 68 -0.59 13.85 12.25
CA PHE A 68 -0.63 15.28 11.98
C PHE A 68 0.00 15.67 10.64
N ARG A 69 0.54 14.69 9.89
CA ARG A 69 1.01 14.92 8.53
C ARG A 69 -0.16 14.97 7.55
N SER A 70 -0.08 15.86 6.57
CA SER A 70 -1.06 15.94 5.48
C SER A 70 -1.23 14.58 4.80
N PHE A 71 -2.50 14.19 4.61
CA PHE A 71 -2.90 12.92 3.97
C PHE A 71 -2.40 11.66 4.70
N SER A 72 -2.18 11.71 6.02
CA SER A 72 -1.77 10.56 6.82
C SER A 72 -2.68 9.34 6.62
N ASP A 73 -3.97 9.55 6.39
CA ASP A 73 -4.98 8.53 6.07
C ASP A 73 -4.72 7.74 4.78
N LYS A 74 -3.90 8.29 3.88
CA LYS A 74 -3.57 7.67 2.59
C LYS A 74 -2.19 7.05 2.57
N ARG A 75 -1.34 7.36 3.56
CA ARG A 75 0.06 6.96 3.56
C ARG A 75 0.21 5.55 4.11
N ASN A 76 1.11 4.80 3.50
CA ASN A 76 1.36 3.43 3.87
C ASN A 76 1.92 3.31 5.28
N ASP A 77 2.78 4.23 5.72
CA ASP A 77 3.29 4.24 7.09
C ASP A 77 2.21 4.34 8.17
N CYS A 78 0.99 4.75 7.81
CA CYS A 78 -0.15 4.83 8.72
C CYS A 78 -1.15 3.68 8.60
N ASN A 79 -1.01 2.83 7.58
CA ASN A 79 -1.88 1.68 7.38
C ASN A 79 -1.49 0.56 8.35
N GLU A 80 -2.48 -0.02 9.00
CA GLU A 80 -2.36 -1.33 9.64
C GLU A 80 -2.79 -2.42 8.67
N LEU A 81 -2.45 -3.67 8.96
CA LEU A 81 -2.92 -4.84 8.24
C LEU A 81 -3.67 -5.76 9.19
N PRO A 82 -4.87 -6.24 8.88
CA PRO A 82 -5.48 -7.30 9.69
C PRO A 82 -4.60 -8.55 9.70
N GLU A 83 -4.56 -9.26 10.83
CA GLU A 83 -3.76 -10.50 10.97
C GLU A 83 -4.09 -11.55 9.89
N SER A 84 -5.37 -11.66 9.51
CA SER A 84 -5.81 -12.56 8.43
C SER A 84 -5.21 -12.20 7.06
N VAL A 85 -4.98 -10.92 6.80
CA VAL A 85 -4.39 -10.42 5.55
C VAL A 85 -2.86 -10.59 5.58
N LYS A 86 -2.21 -10.31 6.72
CA LYS A 86 -0.77 -10.57 6.91
C LYS A 86 -0.43 -12.03 6.68
N THR A 87 -1.17 -12.93 7.35
CA THR A 87 -0.96 -14.37 7.26
C THR A 87 -1.02 -14.84 5.80
N LEU A 88 -2.03 -14.41 5.05
CA LEU A 88 -2.15 -14.74 3.62
C LEU A 88 -0.97 -14.23 2.77
N ALA A 89 -0.46 -13.03 3.08
CA ALA A 89 0.68 -12.47 2.36
C ALA A 89 1.98 -13.21 2.66
N LEU A 90 2.23 -13.50 3.94
CA LEU A 90 3.39 -14.28 4.40
C LEU A 90 3.36 -15.70 3.83
N ASP A 91 2.25 -16.41 3.99
CA ASP A 91 2.09 -17.78 3.48
C ASP A 91 2.29 -17.88 1.97
N HIS A 92 1.83 -16.86 1.22
CA HIS A 92 1.99 -16.83 -0.23
C HIS A 92 3.46 -16.67 -0.62
N CYS A 93 4.16 -15.67 -0.07
CA CYS A 93 5.56 -15.45 -0.43
C CYS A 93 6.50 -16.55 0.12
N GLU A 94 6.19 -17.11 1.28
CA GLU A 94 6.97 -18.19 1.89
C GLU A 94 6.94 -19.47 1.04
N LYS A 95 5.81 -19.77 0.37
CA LYS A 95 5.73 -20.88 -0.60
C LYS A 95 6.71 -20.75 -1.76
N HIS A 96 7.18 -19.53 -2.03
CA HIS A 96 8.18 -19.23 -3.04
C HIS A 96 9.56 -18.92 -2.44
N GLY A 97 9.77 -19.14 -1.14
CA GLY A 97 11.02 -18.88 -0.43
C GLY A 97 11.35 -17.39 -0.25
N LYS A 98 10.37 -16.50 -0.44
CA LYS A 98 10.54 -15.05 -0.47
C LYS A 98 9.89 -14.39 0.76
N LYS A 99 10.36 -13.20 1.14
CA LYS A 99 9.70 -12.35 2.15
C LYS A 99 8.56 -11.55 1.54
N ALA A 100 7.52 -11.28 2.33
CA ALA A 100 6.40 -10.45 1.90
C ALA A 100 6.64 -8.98 2.26
N VAL A 101 6.53 -8.10 1.26
CA VAL A 101 6.67 -6.65 1.42
C VAL A 101 5.35 -5.97 1.07
N PHE A 102 4.83 -5.20 2.01
CA PHE A 102 3.58 -4.44 1.88
C PHE A 102 3.82 -3.11 1.16
N MET A 103 3.13 -2.95 0.03
CA MET A 103 3.25 -1.79 -0.87
C MET A 103 2.17 -0.73 -0.64
N GLY A 104 1.27 -0.95 0.32
CA GLY A 104 0.19 -0.03 0.66
C GLY A 104 -1.19 -0.47 0.18
N ASN A 105 -2.17 0.32 0.63
CA ASN A 105 -3.59 0.10 0.41
C ASN A 105 -4.11 0.96 -0.74
N LYS A 106 -5.13 0.43 -1.41
CA LYS A 106 -5.99 1.20 -2.31
C LYS A 106 -7.44 0.89 -2.00
N THR A 107 -8.31 1.84 -2.27
CA THR A 107 -9.75 1.63 -2.20
C THR A 107 -10.26 1.29 -3.60
N ASN A 108 -11.11 0.27 -3.70
CA ASN A 108 -11.78 -0.07 -4.95
C ASN A 108 -13.13 0.67 -5.10
N ILE A 109 -13.84 0.42 -6.21
CA ILE A 109 -15.12 1.08 -6.53
C ILE A 109 -16.21 0.82 -5.47
N VAL A 110 -16.17 -0.33 -4.79
CA VAL A 110 -17.12 -0.70 -3.72
C VAL A 110 -16.61 -0.34 -2.32
N GLN A 111 -15.69 0.62 -2.23
CA GLN A 111 -15.14 1.13 -0.97
C GLN A 111 -14.46 0.06 -0.07
N MET A 112 -14.02 -1.05 -0.66
CA MET A 112 -13.21 -2.05 0.06
C MET A 112 -11.72 -1.76 -0.07
N THR A 113 -10.97 -2.13 0.95
CA THR A 113 -9.50 -2.09 0.95
C THR A 113 -8.95 -3.18 0.04
N VAL A 114 -7.93 -2.81 -0.74
CA VAL A 114 -7.10 -3.69 -1.55
C VAL A 114 -5.65 -3.43 -1.18
N SER A 115 -5.09 -4.32 -0.36
CA SER A 115 -3.67 -4.29 -0.02
C SER A 115 -2.86 -4.94 -1.14
N LYS A 116 -1.73 -4.32 -1.49
CA LYS A 116 -0.77 -4.87 -2.46
C LYS A 116 0.49 -5.34 -1.76
N PHE A 117 0.96 -6.50 -2.18
CA PHE A 117 2.16 -7.13 -1.66
C PHE A 117 3.08 -7.55 -2.80
N THR A 118 4.37 -7.43 -2.58
CA THR A 118 5.42 -7.99 -3.44
C THR A 118 6.21 -9.02 -2.67
N CYS A 119 6.56 -10.13 -3.31
CA CYS A 119 7.47 -11.12 -2.76
C CYS A 119 8.89 -10.78 -3.20
N GLN A 120 9.78 -10.54 -2.24
CA GLN A 120 11.17 -10.17 -2.47
C GLN A 120 12.09 -11.25 -1.90
N ASP A 121 13.32 -11.32 -2.41
CA ASP A 121 14.32 -12.23 -1.85
C ASP A 121 14.60 -11.87 -0.39
N LYS A 122 14.91 -12.88 0.42
CA LYS A 122 15.28 -12.72 1.82
C LYS A 122 16.73 -12.24 1.87
N ASP A 123 16.99 -11.15 2.60
CA ASP A 123 18.33 -10.59 2.79
C ASP A 123 19.21 -11.46 3.71
#